data_AF-A0A8K1FVS5-F1
#
_entry.id   AF-A0A8K1FVS5-F1
#
_cell.length_a   1.000
_cell.length_b   1.000
_cell.length_c   1.000
_cell.angle_alpha   90.00
_cell.angle_beta   90.00
_cell.angle_gamma   90.00
#
_symmetry.space_group_name_H-M   'P 1'
#
loop_
_entity.id
_entity.type
_entity.pdbx_description
1 polymer ?
#
loop_
_entity_poly.entity_id
_entity_poly.type
_entity_poly.pdbx_seq_one_letter_code
_entity_poly.pdbx_strand_id
1 'polypeptide(L)' 'GDKVPADIRIISIKSTTLRVDQSILTGESVSVIKHTDPVPDPRAVNQDKKNMLFSVSDVITVRHLCVSPG' A
#
# COMPACT_ATOMS: atom_id res chain seq x y z
N GLY A 1 -10.21 8.68 -4.84
CA GLY A 1 -9.30 7.56 -4.56
C GLY A 1 -8.55 7.28 -5.83
N ASP A 2 -7.24 7.13 -5.73
CA ASP A 2 -6.40 6.75 -6.86
C ASP A 2 -6.36 5.23 -6.95
N LYS A 3 -6.62 4.69 -8.14
CA LYS A 3 -6.42 3.27 -8.41
C LYS A 3 -4.98 3.01 -8.77
N VAL A 4 -4.43 1.97 -8.16
CA VAL A 4 -3.07 1.53 -8.42
C VAL A 4 -3.06 0.76 -9.75
N PRO A 5 -2.28 1.18 -10.77
CA PRO A 5 -2.32 0.53 -12.09
C PRO A 5 -1.58 -0.82 -12.14
N ALA A 6 -0.59 -1.02 -11.27
CA ALA A 6 0.25 -2.22 -11.20
C ALA A 6 0.81 -2.37 -9.78
N ASP A 7 1.31 -3.55 -9.42
CA ASP A 7 1.95 -3.74 -8.12
C ASP A 7 3.22 -2.89 -8.04
N ILE A 8 3.25 -1.95 -7.08
CA ILE A 8 4.32 -0.96 -6.96
C ILE A 8 4.83 -0.89 -5.54
N ARG A 9 6.13 -0.66 -5.41
CA ARG A 9 6.79 -0.52 -4.12
C ARG A 9 6.84 0.93 -3.68
N ILE A 10 6.46 1.17 -2.42
CA ILE A 10 6.55 2.48 -1.79
C ILE A 10 8.02 2.77 -1.48
N ILE A 11 8.57 3.82 -2.09
CA ILE A 11 9.95 4.24 -1.84
C ILE A 11 9.99 5.33 -0.78
N SER A 12 9.08 6.30 -0.86
CA SER A 12 9.00 7.41 0.08
C SER A 12 7.58 7.95 0.19
N ILE A 13 7.12 8.13 1.42
CA ILE A 13 5.84 8.77 1.73
C ILE A 13 6.14 10.18 2.23
N LYS A 14 5.75 11.19 1.46
CA LYS A 14 5.87 12.61 1.87
C LYS A 14 4.63 13.13 2.61
N SER A 15 3.65 12.27 2.82
CA SER A 15 2.40 12.58 3.52
C SER A 15 2.48 12.12 4.97
N THR A 16 1.66 12.69 5.87
CA THR A 16 1.61 12.29 7.28
C THR A 16 1.14 10.84 7.46
N THR A 17 0.20 10.39 6.62
CA THR A 17 -0.28 9.00 6.60
C THR A 17 -0.64 8.61 5.17
N LEU A 18 -0.36 7.36 4.81
CA LEU A 18 -0.82 6.73 3.57
C LEU A 18 -1.84 5.65 3.93
N ARG A 19 -3.07 5.82 3.47
CA ARG A 19 -4.17 4.87 3.72
C ARG A 19 -4.60 4.21 2.42
N VAL A 20 -4.70 2.89 2.44
CA VAL A 20 -5.03 2.06 1.28
C VAL A 20 -6.10 1.07 1.66
N ASP A 21 -7.09 0.93 0.79
CA ASP A 21 -8.18 -0.01 0.95
C ASP A 21 -7.75 -1.43 0.55
N GLN A 22 -7.71 -2.28 1.57
CA GLN A 22 -7.47 -3.72 1.54
C GLN A 22 -8.63 -4.59 1.02
N SER A 23 -9.84 -4.02 0.85
CA SER A 23 -11.07 -4.82 0.93
C SER A 23 -11.18 -5.91 -0.13
N ILE A 24 -10.61 -5.68 -1.30
CA ILE A 24 -10.55 -6.67 -2.38
C ILE A 24 -9.60 -7.85 -2.06
N LEU A 25 -8.53 -7.63 -1.31
CA LEU A 25 -7.56 -8.68 -0.94
C LEU A 25 -7.96 -9.42 0.33
N THR A 26 -8.55 -8.71 1.29
CA THR A 26 -8.82 -9.23 2.63
C THR A 26 -10.27 -9.66 2.82
N GLY A 27 -11.18 -9.14 2.00
CA GLY A 27 -12.62 -9.19 2.23
C GLY A 27 -13.10 -8.25 3.34
N GLU A 28 -12.19 -7.53 3.99
CA GLU A 28 -12.48 -6.60 5.09
C GLU A 28 -12.43 -5.16 4.58
N SER A 29 -13.53 -4.41 4.77
CA SER A 29 -13.66 -3.01 4.38
C SER A 29 -12.93 -2.07 5.34
N VAL A 30 -11.62 -2.29 5.51
CA VAL A 30 -10.76 -1.58 6.45
C VAL A 30 -9.56 -0.99 5.72
N SER A 31 -9.36 0.32 5.91
CA SER A 31 -8.19 1.03 5.40
C SER A 31 -6.94 0.65 6.18
N VAL A 32 -5.91 0.17 5.48
CA VAL A 32 -4.61 -0.19 6.06
C VAL A 32 -3.62 0.96 5.87
N ILE A 33 -2.86 1.26 6.94
CA ILE A 33 -1.79 2.26 6.88
C ILE A 33 -0.55 1.61 6.28
N LYS A 34 0.01 2.26 5.25
CA LYS A 34 1.23 1.82 4.56
C LYS A 34 2.45 2.58 5.07
N HIS A 35 3.60 1.90 5.04
CA HIS A 35 4.89 2.41 5.53
C HIS A 35 6.01 2.07 4.55
N THR A 36 7.10 2.84 4.59
CA THR A 36 8.30 2.57 3.78
C THR A 36 9.18 1.47 4.38
N ASP A 37 8.94 1.10 5.64
CA ASP A 37 9.76 0.13 6.34
C ASP A 37 9.73 -1.25 5.69
N PRO A 38 10.88 -1.92 5.55
CA PRO A 38 10.94 -3.27 5.04
C PRO A 38 10.21 -4.21 5.99
N VAL A 39 9.45 -5.14 5.43
CA VAL A 39 8.80 -6.19 6.20
C VAL A 39 9.87 -7.24 6.53
N PRO A 40 10.15 -7.52 7.81
CA PRO A 40 11.23 -8.42 8.20
C PRO A 40 10.95 -9.88 7.82
N ASP A 41 9.67 -10.25 7.67
CA ASP A 41 9.27 -11.60 7.32
C ASP A 41 8.97 -11.73 5.81
N PRO A 42 9.77 -12.50 5.05
CA PRO A 42 9.53 -12.74 3.63
C PRO A 42 8.29 -13.60 3.35
N ARG A 43 7.79 -14.33 4.35
CA ARG A 43 6.56 -15.13 4.28
C ARG A 43 5.33 -14.39 4.83
N ALA A 44 5.49 -13.12 5.21
CA ALA A 44 4.38 -12.28 5.62
C ALA A 44 3.27 -12.29 4.57
N VAL A 45 2.03 -12.39 5.06
CA VAL A 45 0.83 -12.33 4.22
C VAL A 45 0.79 -11.00 3.46
N ASN A 46 0.13 -10.97 2.30
CA ASN A 46 0.09 -9.78 1.45
C ASN A 46 -0.49 -8.54 2.18
N GLN A 47 -1.34 -8.76 3.18
CA GLN A 47 -1.89 -7.70 4.04
C GLN A 47 -0.82 -7.02 4.89
N ASP A 48 0.14 -7.79 5.41
CA ASP A 48 1.26 -7.30 6.21
C ASP A 48 2.34 -6.62 5.37
N LYS A 49 2.28 -6.77 4.04
CA LYS A 49 3.17 -6.06 3.11
C LYS A 49 2.79 -4.59 3.00
N LYS A 50 3.07 -3.84 4.08
CA LYS A 50 2.78 -2.41 4.20
C LYS A 50 3.69 -1.53 3.34
N ASN A 51 4.79 -2.04 2.80
CA ASN A 51 5.64 -1.32 1.83
C ASN A 51 5.26 -1.55 0.36
N MET A 52 4.29 -2.43 0.07
CA MET A 52 3.79 -2.64 -1.28
C MET A 52 2.35 -2.14 -1.45
N LEU A 53 2.08 -1.62 -2.63
CA LEU A 53 0.75 -1.32 -3.14
C LEU A 53 0.41 -2.36 -4.19
N PHE A 54 -0.78 -2.93 -4.08
CA PHE A 54 -1.25 -3.91 -5.05
C PHE A 54 -2.16 -3.22 -6.06
N SER A 55 -2.11 -3.66 -7.32
CA SER A 55 -2.98 -3.14 -8.40
C SER A 55 -4.48 -3.22 -8.07
N VAL A 56 -4.85 -4.19 -7.23
CA VAL A 56 -6.23 -4.43 -6.79
C VAL A 56 -6.66 -3.60 -5.57
N SER A 57 -5.77 -2.74 -5.04
CA SER A 57 -6.04 -1.93 -3.85
C SER A 57 -6.29 -0.46 -4.21
N ASP A 58 -7.22 0.20 -3.50
CA ASP A 58 -7.60 1.59 -3.76
C ASP A 58 -6.89 2.54 -2.77
N VAL A 59 -6.24 3.60 -3.27
CA VAL A 59 -5.58 4.60 -2.41
C VAL A 59 -6.61 5.61 -1.93
N ILE A 60 -6.84 5.66 -0.61
CA ILE A 60 -7.86 6.51 0.02
C ILE A 60 -7.29 7.89 0.33
N THR A 61 -6.08 7.96 0.89
CA THR A 61 -5.49 9.24 1.33
C THR A 61 -3.99 9.25 1.10
N VAL A 62 -3.57 10.08 0.16
CA VAL A 62 -2.16 10.44 -0.06
C VAL A 62 -2.09 11.82 -0.72
N ARG A 63 -1.10 12.63 -0.33
CA ARG A 63 -0.81 13.92 -1.00
C ARG A 63 0.37 13.82 -1.94
N HIS A 64 1.42 13.15 -1.50
CA HIS A 64 2.62 12.90 -2.28
C HIS A 64 3.19 11.52 -1.95
N LEU A 65 3.32 10.71 -2.99
CA LEU A 65 3.86 9.37 -2.94
C LEU A 65 4.94 9.21 -4.00
N CYS A 66 6.10 8.72 -3.60
CA CYS A 66 7.12 8.27 -4.53
C CYS A 66 7.08 6.74 -4.59
N VAL A 67 6.77 6.22 -5.78
CA VAL A 67 6.67 4.79 -6.07
C VAL A 67 7.67 4.40 -7.14
N SER A 68 8.21 3.19 -7.05
CA SER A 68 9.00 2.60 -8.13
C SER A 68 8.10 1.68 -8.94
N PRO A 69 8.01 1.84 -10.27
CA PRO A 69 7.60 0.73 -11.11
C PRO A 69 8.62 -0.40 -10.93
N GLY A 70 8.09 -1.59 -10.63
CA GLY A 70 8.86 -2.83 -10.57
C GLY A 70 8.77 -3.56 -11.90
#